data_AF-A0A8X6LK61-F1
#
_entry.id   AF-A0A8X6LK61-F1
#
_cell.length_a   1.000
_cell.length_b   1.000
_cell.length_c   1.000
_cell.angle_alpha   90.00
_cell.angle_beta   90.00
_cell.angle_gamma   90.00
#
_symmetry.space_group_name_H-M   'P 1'
#
loop_
_entity.id
_entity.type
_entity.pdbx_description
1 polymer ?
#
loop_
_entity_poly.entity_id
_entity_poly.type
_entity_poly.pdbx_seq_one_letter_code
_entity_poly.pdbx_strand_id
1 'polypeptide(L)'
;LSLEVIKTKNTNSLFFPIFSEISSEAEGIYWSDIQDRLVLPQEAIEDYAKNGFYKVVFSVFNNLNEYLIPGPSISHHPMEQSSENITRIINSRIIGASLDKSGSIKLRRPAIITLKHLTETNITNPVCVFWDFHLRDWSAKGCWVESSNKTHTVCLCDHLTNFALIMERRADI
;
A
#
# COMPACT_ATOMS: atom_id res chain seq x y z
N LEU A 1 1.62 -13.23 7.32
CA LEU A 1 0.55 -12.29 7.68
C LEU A 1 0.88 -11.75 9.05
N SER A 2 1.21 -10.47 9.17
CA SER A 2 1.27 -9.78 10.47
C SER A 2 -0.03 -9.01 10.65
N LEU A 3 -0.72 -9.21 11.77
CA LEU A 3 -1.93 -8.48 12.14
C LEU A 3 -1.71 -7.89 13.51
N GLU A 4 -1.55 -6.58 13.56
CA GLU A 4 -1.37 -5.86 14.82
C GLU A 4 -2.61 -5.02 15.10
N VAL A 5 -3.17 -5.15 16.31
CA VAL A 5 -4.31 -4.36 16.76
C VAL A 5 -3.82 -3.36 17.78
N ILE A 6 -3.71 -2.09 17.37
CA ILE A 6 -3.28 -1.03 18.27
C ILE A 6 -4.53 -0.37 18.86
N LYS A 7 -4.61 -0.34 20.20
CA LYS A 7 -5.57 0.46 20.95
C LYS A 7 -4.82 1.53 21.71
N THR A 8 -4.82 2.76 21.21
CA THR A 8 -4.04 3.85 21.81
C THR A 8 -4.85 5.12 22.00
N LYS A 9 -4.52 5.88 23.04
CA LYS A 9 -5.07 7.21 23.36
C LYS A 9 -4.20 8.35 22.78
N ASN A 10 -3.25 8.00 21.90
CA ASN A 10 -2.15 8.87 21.53
C ASN A 10 -2.58 9.93 20.50
N THR A 11 -2.06 11.14 20.66
CA THR A 11 -2.23 12.29 19.78
C THR A 11 -1.09 12.38 18.76
N ASN A 12 -0.52 11.25 18.35
CA ASN A 12 0.60 11.22 17.43
C ASN A 12 0.23 10.39 16.21
N SER A 13 0.88 10.67 15.09
CA SER A 13 0.78 9.84 13.88
C SER A 13 1.17 8.39 14.19
N LEU A 14 0.46 7.45 13.58
CA LEU A 14 0.77 6.02 13.69
C LEU A 14 1.71 5.60 12.57
N PHE A 15 2.62 4.69 12.87
CA PHE A 15 3.62 4.18 11.95
C PHE A 15 3.55 2.66 11.92
N PHE A 16 3.55 2.09 10.73
CA PHE A 16 3.62 0.65 10.54
C PHE A 16 4.59 0.32 9.39
N PRO A 17 5.40 -0.73 9.50
CA PRO A 17 5.65 -1.50 10.72
C PRO A 17 6.44 -0.71 11.77
N ILE A 18 6.33 -1.10 13.05
CA ILE A 18 7.15 -0.55 14.14
C ILE A 18 8.42 -1.40 14.24
N PHE A 19 9.51 -0.92 13.65
CA PHE A 19 10.76 -1.68 13.54
C PHE A 19 11.40 -2.07 14.88
N SER A 20 11.18 -1.27 15.95
CA SER A 20 11.67 -1.60 17.29
C SER A 20 11.03 -2.88 17.86
N GLU A 21 9.79 -3.20 17.45
CA GLU A 21 9.05 -4.38 17.93
C GLU A 21 9.33 -5.63 17.09
N ILE A 22 9.77 -5.47 15.84
CA ILE A 22 10.16 -6.59 14.96
C ILE A 22 11.49 -7.22 15.41
N SER A 23 12.37 -6.44 16.05
CA SER A 23 13.72 -6.89 16.43
C SER A 23 13.79 -7.76 17.70
N SER A 24 12.73 -7.83 18.51
CA SER A 24 12.77 -8.42 19.84
C SER A 24 12.14 -9.81 19.98
N GLU A 25 11.32 -10.28 19.03
CA GLU A 25 10.50 -11.51 19.24
C GLU A 25 10.56 -12.56 18.11
N ALA A 26 11.34 -12.35 17.05
CA ALA A 26 11.30 -13.22 15.88
C ALA A 26 12.64 -13.89 15.56
N GLU A 27 13.13 -14.78 16.43
CA GLU A 27 14.04 -15.84 15.96
C GLU A 27 13.26 -16.70 14.94
N GLY A 28 13.50 -16.46 13.64
CA GLY A 28 13.00 -17.30 12.56
C GLY A 28 11.92 -16.69 11.64
N ILE A 29 11.59 -15.40 11.74
CA ILE A 29 10.68 -14.77 10.77
C ILE A 29 11.44 -13.80 9.85
N TYR A 30 11.43 -14.10 8.54
CA TYR A 30 12.02 -13.36 7.41
C TYR A 30 11.41 -11.95 7.21
N TRP A 31 11.39 -11.11 8.24
CA TRP A 31 10.88 -9.73 8.19
C TRP A 31 12.00 -8.68 8.29
N SER A 32 13.28 -9.09 8.29
CA SER A 32 14.44 -8.19 8.38
C SER A 32 14.55 -7.17 7.22
N ASP A 33 13.90 -7.45 6.08
CA ASP A 33 14.02 -6.65 4.86
C ASP A 33 12.75 -5.87 4.46
N ILE A 34 11.72 -5.80 5.32
CA ILE A 34 10.56 -4.94 5.01
C ILE A 34 11.02 -3.48 5.05
N GLN A 35 10.90 -2.80 3.93
CA GLN A 35 11.13 -1.35 3.84
C GLN A 35 9.84 -0.59 3.50
N ASP A 36 8.74 -1.33 3.26
CA ASP A 36 7.42 -0.74 3.10
C ASP A 36 6.99 -0.07 4.41
N ARG A 37 6.32 1.07 4.29
CA ARG A 37 5.88 1.86 5.44
C ARG A 37 4.51 2.47 5.16
N LEU A 38 3.63 2.40 6.15
CA LEU A 38 2.34 3.07 6.15
C LEU A 38 2.27 3.98 7.36
N VAL A 39 2.02 5.26 7.10
CA VAL A 39 1.85 6.29 8.11
C VAL A 39 0.41 6.79 8.08
N LEU A 40 -0.22 6.80 9.24
CA LEU A 40 -1.50 7.46 9.46
C LEU A 40 -1.24 8.75 10.23
N PRO A 41 -1.26 9.92 9.56
CA PRO A 41 -1.21 11.21 10.25
C PRO A 41 -2.32 11.27 11.31
N GLN A 42 -2.05 11.89 12.45
CA GLN A 42 -3.05 12.03 13.51
C GLN A 42 -4.33 12.69 12.98
N GLU A 43 -4.19 13.73 12.16
CA GLU A 43 -5.27 14.50 11.57
C GLU A 43 -6.09 13.69 10.57
N ALA A 44 -5.56 12.57 10.07
CA ALA A 44 -6.29 11.67 9.18
C ALA A 44 -7.28 10.79 9.97
N ILE A 45 -6.93 10.46 11.21
CA ILE A 45 -7.65 9.47 12.02
C ILE A 45 -8.45 10.08 13.15
N GLU A 46 -8.28 11.35 13.48
CA GLU A 46 -8.87 12.01 14.65
C GLU A 46 -10.40 11.84 14.78
N ASP A 47 -11.12 11.88 13.66
CA ASP A 47 -12.58 11.73 13.64
C ASP A 47 -13.05 10.30 13.97
N TYR A 48 -12.14 9.32 13.95
CA TYR A 48 -12.46 7.91 14.16
C TYR A 48 -12.34 7.48 15.64
N ALA A 49 -12.09 8.42 16.55
CA ALA A 49 -11.86 8.12 17.96
C ALA A 49 -13.17 7.74 18.63
N LYS A 50 -13.18 6.61 19.34
CA LYS A 50 -14.27 6.22 20.24
C LYS A 50 -13.76 6.21 21.67
N ASN A 51 -14.37 7.06 22.50
CA ASN A 51 -13.95 7.28 23.88
C ASN A 51 -12.46 7.67 24.00
N GLY A 52 -11.95 8.39 22.99
CA GLY A 52 -10.54 8.80 22.89
C GLY A 52 -9.58 7.70 22.44
N PHE A 53 -10.07 6.57 21.93
CA PHE A 53 -9.26 5.49 21.38
C PHE A 53 -9.61 5.20 19.94
N TYR A 54 -8.61 4.85 19.14
CA TYR A 54 -8.78 4.26 17.81
C TYR A 54 -8.41 2.78 17.90
N LYS A 55 -9.12 1.91 17.18
CA LYS A 55 -8.67 0.54 16.92
C LYS A 55 -8.22 0.47 15.48
N VAL A 56 -6.92 0.25 15.29
CA VAL A 56 -6.32 0.15 13.96
C VAL A 56 -5.82 -1.26 13.77
N VAL A 57 -6.08 -1.82 12.59
CA VAL A 57 -5.47 -3.07 12.14
C VAL A 57 -4.54 -2.75 10.99
N PHE A 58 -3.26 -3.09 11.14
CA PHE A 58 -2.31 -3.07 10.05
C PHE A 58 -2.05 -4.46 9.50
N SER A 59 -1.78 -4.54 8.21
CA SER A 59 -1.47 -5.80 7.53
C SER A 59 -0.36 -5.61 6.51
N VAL A 60 0.46 -6.66 6.36
CA VAL A 60 1.41 -6.78 5.24
C VAL A 60 1.39 -8.21 4.72
N PHE A 61 1.31 -8.34 3.40
CA PHE A 61 1.27 -9.61 2.69
C PHE A 61 2.49 -9.72 1.81
N ASN A 62 3.21 -10.83 1.96
CA ASN A 62 4.30 -11.19 1.06
C ASN A 62 3.77 -12.12 -0.04
N ASN A 63 4.31 -12.03 -1.25
CA ASN A 63 4.02 -12.89 -2.41
C ASN A 63 2.57 -12.86 -2.93
N LEU A 64 1.67 -12.08 -2.33
CA LEU A 64 0.29 -11.96 -2.82
C LEU A 64 0.20 -11.17 -4.14
N ASN A 65 1.26 -10.42 -4.48
CA ASN A 65 1.46 -9.75 -5.76
C ASN A 65 1.46 -10.71 -6.97
N GLU A 66 1.79 -11.99 -6.78
CA GLU A 66 1.78 -12.99 -7.86
C GLU A 66 0.37 -13.50 -8.19
N TYR A 67 -0.57 -13.39 -7.25
CA TYR A 67 -1.93 -13.92 -7.39
C TYR A 67 -2.96 -12.84 -7.73
N LEU A 68 -2.74 -11.60 -7.28
CA LEU A 68 -3.62 -10.47 -7.56
C LEU A 68 -3.12 -9.68 -8.77
N ILE A 69 -3.23 -10.29 -9.94
CA ILE A 69 -2.77 -9.71 -11.20
C ILE A 69 -3.70 -8.56 -11.62
N PRO A 70 -3.16 -7.40 -12.08
CA PRO A 70 -3.98 -6.29 -12.56
C PRO A 70 -4.91 -6.70 -13.70
N GLY A 71 -6.20 -6.38 -13.57
CA GLY A 71 -7.14 -6.52 -14.67
C GLY A 71 -6.92 -5.48 -15.79
N PRO A 72 -7.57 -5.67 -16.95
CA PRO A 72 -7.41 -4.79 -18.11
C PRO A 72 -7.97 -3.36 -17.90
N SER A 73 -8.81 -3.15 -16.88
CA SER A 73 -9.63 -1.95 -16.68
C SER A 73 -8.91 -0.75 -16.03
N ILE A 74 -7.65 -0.87 -15.64
CA ILE A 74 -6.89 0.21 -14.95
C ILE A 74 -6.50 1.34 -15.94
N SER A 75 -6.80 1.18 -17.23
CA SER A 75 -6.59 2.19 -18.27
C SER A 75 -7.63 3.32 -18.22
N HIS A 76 -7.47 4.27 -17.31
CA HIS A 76 -8.01 5.63 -17.53
C HIS A 76 -7.08 6.52 -18.36
N HIS A 77 -5.89 6.02 -18.72
CA HIS A 77 -5.14 6.52 -19.86
C HIS A 77 -5.41 5.63 -21.08
N PRO A 78 -5.87 6.18 -22.22
CA PRO A 78 -5.95 5.42 -23.45
C PRO A 78 -4.56 4.88 -23.75
N MET A 79 -4.47 3.57 -23.90
CA MET A 79 -3.29 2.90 -24.43
C MET A 79 -3.15 3.35 -25.89
N GLU A 80 -2.46 4.46 -26.12
CA GLU A 80 -1.94 4.78 -27.45
C GLU A 80 -0.92 3.70 -27.79
N GLN A 81 -1.37 2.74 -28.60
CA GLN A 81 -0.59 1.69 -29.24
C GLN A 81 0.22 0.82 -28.26
N SER A 82 -0.32 -0.36 -27.94
CA SER A 82 0.41 -1.45 -27.33
C SER A 82 1.72 -1.72 -28.10
N SER A 83 2.84 -1.24 -27.60
CA SER A 83 4.11 -1.91 -27.87
C SER A 83 3.97 -3.31 -27.26
N GLU A 84 4.08 -4.36 -28.06
CA GLU A 84 3.91 -5.78 -27.65
C GLU A 84 4.83 -6.19 -26.47
N ASN A 85 5.75 -5.31 -26.05
CA ASN A 85 6.78 -5.57 -25.04
C ASN A 85 6.50 -4.92 -23.66
N ILE A 86 5.37 -4.24 -23.42
CA ILE A 86 5.06 -3.62 -22.11
C ILE A 86 3.98 -4.42 -21.36
N THR A 87 4.28 -4.84 -20.14
CA THR A 87 3.36 -5.55 -19.24
C THR A 87 3.14 -4.75 -17.96
N ARG A 88 1.91 -4.72 -17.43
CA ARG A 88 1.64 -4.13 -16.11
C ARG A 88 1.75 -5.19 -15.04
N ILE A 89 2.52 -4.90 -13.99
CA ILE A 89 2.77 -5.82 -12.88
C ILE A 89 2.52 -5.11 -11.55
N ILE A 90 2.20 -5.89 -10.51
CA ILE A 90 2.30 -5.43 -9.13
C ILE A 90 3.78 -5.50 -8.73
N ASN A 91 4.41 -4.34 -8.56
CA ASN A 91 5.84 -4.20 -8.29
C ASN A 91 6.14 -3.83 -6.83
N SER A 92 5.29 -4.24 -5.89
CA SER A 92 5.50 -4.06 -4.46
C SER A 92 4.87 -5.21 -3.66
N ARG A 93 5.15 -5.25 -2.35
CA ARG A 93 4.31 -5.98 -1.40
C ARG A 93 2.95 -5.29 -1.27
N ILE A 94 1.99 -5.99 -0.66
CA ILE A 94 0.68 -5.42 -0.34
C ILE A 94 0.66 -5.03 1.14
N ILE A 95 0.40 -3.76 1.41
CA ILE A 95 0.32 -3.18 2.76
C ILE A 95 -1.06 -2.59 3.00
N GLY A 96 -1.63 -2.81 4.18
CA GLY A 96 -3.01 -2.42 4.47
C GLY A 96 -3.19 -1.82 5.85
N ALA A 97 -4.26 -1.07 5.98
CA ALA A 97 -4.73 -0.53 7.23
C ALA A 97 -6.26 -0.49 7.25
N SER A 98 -6.87 -0.62 8.42
CA SER A 98 -8.31 -0.41 8.63
C SER A 98 -8.58 0.12 10.04
N LEU A 99 -9.70 0.84 10.21
CA LEU A 99 -10.14 1.43 11.48
C LEU A 99 -11.49 0.86 11.89
N ASP A 100 -11.59 0.21 13.05
CA ASP A 100 -12.82 -0.34 13.67
C ASP A 100 -13.68 -1.34 12.85
N LYS A 101 -13.98 -1.05 11.57
CA LYS A 101 -14.82 -1.82 10.65
C LYS A 101 -14.02 -2.23 9.42
N SER A 102 -14.45 -3.34 8.80
CA SER A 102 -13.97 -3.77 7.49
C SER A 102 -14.51 -2.87 6.37
N GLY A 103 -13.69 -2.55 5.38
CA GLY A 103 -14.10 -1.81 4.18
C GLY A 103 -13.23 -0.57 3.92
N SER A 104 -13.52 0.15 2.84
CA SER A 104 -12.83 1.40 2.50
C SER A 104 -13.28 2.53 3.41
N ILE A 105 -12.35 3.08 4.19
CA ILE A 105 -12.61 4.19 5.12
C ILE A 105 -12.01 5.46 4.56
N LYS A 106 -12.81 6.52 4.37
CA LYS A 106 -12.34 7.80 3.81
C LYS A 106 -11.62 8.65 4.85
N LEU A 107 -10.52 9.27 4.47
CA LEU A 107 -9.72 10.11 5.36
C LEU A 107 -9.80 11.57 4.91
N ARG A 108 -9.77 12.50 5.89
CA ARG A 108 -9.66 13.94 5.59
C ARG A 108 -8.25 14.34 5.14
N ARG A 109 -7.24 13.60 5.60
CA ARG A 109 -5.85 13.72 5.20
C ARG A 109 -5.36 12.37 4.69
N PRO A 110 -4.55 12.32 3.63
CA PRO A 110 -4.14 11.06 3.06
C PRO A 110 -3.25 10.26 4.02
N ALA A 111 -3.40 8.94 3.98
CA ALA A 111 -2.37 8.05 4.48
C ALA A 111 -1.13 8.14 3.59
N ILE A 112 0.06 8.07 4.20
CA ILE A 112 1.34 8.13 3.48
C ILE A 112 1.91 6.73 3.43
N ILE A 113 2.08 6.20 2.22
CA ILE A 113 2.46 4.80 2.00
C ILE A 113 3.74 4.78 1.15
N THR A 114 4.84 4.33 1.72
CA THR A 114 6.09 4.08 1.01
C THR A 114 6.16 2.61 0.64
N LEU A 115 6.38 2.30 -0.64
CA LEU A 115 6.45 0.95 -1.17
C LEU A 115 7.83 0.70 -1.79
N LYS A 116 8.46 -0.40 -1.39
CA LYS A 116 9.70 -0.87 -2.01
C LYS A 116 9.40 -1.56 -3.33
N HIS A 117 10.21 -1.25 -4.34
CA HIS A 117 10.13 -1.90 -5.64
C HIS A 117 10.64 -3.35 -5.55
N LEU A 118 9.87 -4.30 -6.08
CA LEU A 118 10.32 -5.69 -6.21
C LEU A 118 11.32 -5.88 -7.37
N THR A 119 11.14 -5.10 -8.44
CA THR A 119 12.01 -5.01 -9.61
C THR A 119 12.41 -3.55 -9.84
N GLU A 120 13.70 -3.28 -10.05
CA GLU A 120 14.25 -1.93 -10.23
C GLU A 120 14.71 -1.65 -11.67
N THR A 121 14.74 -2.69 -12.52
CA THR A 121 15.23 -2.63 -13.91
C THR A 121 14.08 -2.76 -14.90
N ASN A 122 14.12 -1.94 -15.96
CA ASN A 122 13.13 -1.96 -17.04
C ASN A 122 11.68 -1.73 -16.56
N ILE A 123 11.53 -0.99 -15.45
CA ILE A 123 10.25 -0.60 -14.89
C ILE A 123 10.02 0.91 -15.01
N THR A 124 8.83 1.33 -15.43
CA THR A 124 8.40 2.73 -15.56
C THR A 124 6.96 2.94 -15.07
N ASN A 125 6.50 4.19 -15.05
CA ASN A 125 5.09 4.56 -14.84
C ASN A 125 4.48 4.00 -13.55
N PRO A 126 4.94 4.46 -12.36
CA PRO A 126 4.34 4.09 -11.09
C PRO A 126 2.90 4.56 -10.97
N VAL A 127 2.01 3.66 -10.53
CA VAL A 127 0.62 3.95 -10.22
C VAL A 127 0.28 3.36 -8.84
N CYS A 128 -0.03 4.23 -7.89
CA CYS A 128 -0.52 3.84 -6.58
C CYS A 128 -1.95 3.32 -6.69
N VAL A 129 -2.18 2.09 -6.24
CA VAL A 129 -3.49 1.45 -6.33
C VAL A 129 -3.89 0.82 -5.01
N PHE A 130 -5.19 0.57 -4.89
CA PHE A 130 -5.77 -0.17 -3.79
C PHE A 130 -6.67 -1.30 -4.29
N TRP A 131 -6.85 -2.34 -3.47
CA TRP A 131 -7.76 -3.43 -3.80
C TRP A 131 -9.21 -3.01 -3.55
N ASP A 132 -9.96 -2.81 -4.62
CA ASP A 132 -11.39 -2.50 -4.56
C ASP A 132 -12.19 -3.80 -4.49
N PHE A 133 -12.74 -4.12 -3.33
CA PHE A 133 -13.53 -5.33 -3.11
C PHE A 133 -14.83 -5.38 -3.91
N HIS A 134 -15.37 -4.24 -4.36
CA HIS A 134 -16.56 -4.20 -5.21
C HIS A 134 -16.21 -4.53 -6.66
N LEU A 135 -15.11 -3.97 -7.16
CA LEU A 135 -14.59 -4.27 -8.50
C LEU A 135 -13.91 -5.64 -8.57
N ARG A 136 -13.47 -6.17 -7.41
CA ARG A 136 -12.60 -7.34 -7.30
C ARG A 136 -11.34 -7.18 -8.15
N ASP A 137 -10.81 -5.96 -8.17
CA ASP A 137 -9.65 -5.55 -8.96
C ASP A 137 -8.96 -4.36 -8.31
N TRP A 138 -7.79 -3.99 -8.82
CA TRP A 138 -7.04 -2.82 -8.41
C TRP A 138 -7.67 -1.53 -8.96
N SER A 139 -7.68 -0.49 -8.15
CA SER A 139 -8.18 0.83 -8.51
C SER A 139 -7.21 1.91 -8.07
N ALA A 140 -6.98 2.91 -8.92
CA ALA A 140 -6.18 4.09 -8.57
C ALA A 140 -7.01 5.19 -7.87
N LYS A 141 -8.32 5.00 -7.73
CA LYS A 141 -9.23 6.07 -7.27
C LYS A 141 -8.88 6.52 -5.84
N GLY A 142 -8.57 7.80 -5.69
CA GLY A 142 -8.24 8.38 -4.38
C GLY A 142 -6.82 8.05 -3.90
N CYS A 143 -5.97 7.50 -4.76
CA CYS A 143 -4.55 7.32 -4.53
C CYS A 143 -3.75 8.07 -5.60
N TRP A 144 -2.63 8.68 -5.22
CA TRP A 144 -1.72 9.34 -6.16
C TRP A 144 -0.26 9.17 -5.74
N VAL A 145 0.64 9.22 -6.71
CA VAL A 145 2.09 9.20 -6.46
C VAL A 145 2.50 10.58 -5.96
N GLU A 146 3.14 10.64 -4.79
CA GLU A 146 3.79 11.85 -4.29
C GLU A 146 5.21 11.96 -4.85
N SER A 147 5.96 10.86 -4.83
CA SER A 147 7.31 10.79 -5.38
C SER A 147 7.68 9.35 -5.72
N SER A 148 8.62 9.16 -6.64
CA SER A 148 9.17 7.84 -6.98
C SER A 148 10.64 7.97 -7.36
N ASN A 149 11.46 7.06 -6.85
CA ASN A 149 12.86 6.90 -7.22
C ASN A 149 13.10 5.48 -7.75
N LYS A 150 14.35 5.07 -7.99
CA LYS A 150 14.65 3.73 -8.55
C LYS A 150 14.15 2.57 -7.68
N THR A 151 14.11 2.75 -6.37
CA THR A 151 13.95 1.69 -5.37
C THR A 151 12.62 1.77 -4.61
N HIS A 152 12.00 2.95 -4.57
CA HIS A 152 10.81 3.22 -3.76
C HIS A 152 9.88 4.21 -4.44
N THR A 153 8.58 4.03 -4.16
CA THR A 153 7.53 4.99 -4.50
C THR A 153 6.76 5.38 -3.24
N VAL A 154 6.50 6.67 -3.07
CA VAL A 154 5.64 7.21 -2.03
C VAL A 154 4.27 7.55 -2.62
N CYS A 155 3.24 6.98 -2.01
CA CYS A 155 1.84 7.09 -2.35
C CYS A 155 1.09 7.86 -1.26
N LEU A 156 0.14 8.68 -1.69
CA LEU A 156 -0.84 9.34 -0.84
C LEU A 156 -2.21 8.81 -1.19
N CYS A 157 -2.94 8.26 -0.20
CA CYS A 157 -4.27 7.70 -0.41
C CYS A 157 -5.28 8.31 0.56
N ASP A 158 -6.41 8.78 0.05
CA ASP A 158 -7.50 9.42 0.80
C ASP A 158 -8.42 8.42 1.53
N HIS A 159 -8.00 7.16 1.63
CA HIS A 159 -8.79 6.10 2.25
C HIS A 159 -7.88 4.98 2.80
N LEU A 160 -8.46 4.04 3.53
CA LEU A 160 -7.78 2.87 4.10
C LEU A 160 -8.36 1.57 3.54
N THR A 161 -7.51 0.73 2.94
CA THR A 161 -7.82 -0.63 2.45
C THR A 161 -6.53 -1.50 2.42
N ASN A 162 -6.19 -2.09 1.27
CA ASN A 162 -4.94 -2.77 0.97
C ASN A 162 -4.34 -2.13 -0.28
N PHE A 163 -3.10 -1.66 -0.19
CA PHE A 163 -2.41 -0.85 -1.18
C PHE A 163 -1.28 -1.63 -1.84
N ALA A 164 -1.03 -1.30 -3.10
CA ALA A 164 0.07 -1.82 -3.89
C ALA A 164 0.54 -0.78 -4.93
N LEU A 165 1.66 -1.09 -5.57
CA LEU A 165 2.20 -0.32 -6.68
C LEU A 165 2.07 -1.11 -7.97
N ILE A 166 1.37 -0.55 -8.95
CA ILE A 166 1.44 -1.04 -10.32
C ILE A 166 2.54 -0.28 -11.05
N MET A 167 3.34 -1.00 -11.84
CA MET A 167 4.29 -0.39 -12.77
C MET A 167 4.29 -1.12 -14.11
N GLU A 168 4.79 -0.45 -15.14
CA GLU A 168 4.98 -1.02 -16.47
C GLU A 168 6.38 -1.59 -16.62
N ARG A 169 6.47 -2.89 -16.94
CA ARG A 169 7.69 -3.62 -17.20
C ARG A 169 7.88 -3.84 -18.68
N ARG A 170 9.05 -3.46 -19.20
CA ARG A 170 9.49 -3.79 -20.56
C ARG A 170 10.18 -5.16 -20.58
N ALA A 171 9.86 -5.99 -21.56
CA ALA A 171 10.58 -7.23 -21.80
C ALA A 171 12.03 -6.94 -22.25
N ASP A 172 12.97 -7.76 -21.78
CA ASP A 172 14.35 -7.73 -22.26
C ASP A 172 14.38 -8.28 -23.70
N ILE A 173 14.97 -7.51 -24.63
CA ILE A 173 15.15 -7.88 -26.05
C ILE A 173 16.54 -8.48 -26.25
#